data_AF-A0A1W6SQ36-F1
#
_entry.id   AF-A0A1W6SQ36-F1
#
_cell.length_a   1.000
_cell.length_b   1.000
_cell.length_c   1.000
_cell.angle_alpha   90.00
_cell.angle_beta   90.00
_cell.angle_gamma   90.00
#
_symmetry.space_group_name_H-M   'P 1'
#
loop_
_entity.id
_entity.type
_entity.pdbx_description
1 polymer ?
#
loop_
_entity_poly.entity_id
_entity_poly.type
_entity_poly.pdbx_seq_one_letter_code
_entity_poly.pdbx_strand_id
1 'polypeptide(L)'
;MKKILMLVIALIVASLEAAAEPKALSDAEIVGIVLAVNQAEINGGILAQSASSNPEVKAFGHRLTEEHNDSTSQFNDWAKNTISFPGAIQSAIP
;
A
#
# COMPACT_ATOMS: atom_id res chain seq x y z
N MET A 1 -53.13 2.48 -13.28
CA MET A 1 -51.88 2.10 -13.98
C MET A 1 -50.72 3.08 -13.73
N LYS A 2 -50.91 4.40 -13.87
CA LYS A 2 -49.84 5.41 -13.68
C LYS A 2 -49.17 5.41 -12.28
N LYS A 3 -49.95 5.14 -11.23
CA LYS A 3 -49.46 5.03 -9.84
C LYS A 3 -48.63 3.77 -9.58
N ILE A 4 -49.00 2.67 -10.23
CA ILE A 4 -48.26 1.40 -10.16
C ILE A 4 -46.93 1.55 -10.89
N LEU A 5 -46.93 2.22 -12.04
CA LEU A 5 -45.70 2.51 -12.80
C LEU A 5 -44.72 3.40 -12.00
N MET A 6 -45.22 4.42 -11.29
CA MET A 6 -44.38 5.25 -10.42
C MET A 6 -43.84 4.50 -9.19
N LEU A 7 -44.62 3.58 -8.61
CA LEU A 7 -44.17 2.76 -7.49
C LEU A 7 -43.03 1.81 -7.90
N VAL A 8 -43.12 1.22 -9.09
CA VAL A 8 -42.09 0.32 -9.64
C VAL A 8 -40.80 1.09 -9.93
N ILE A 9 -40.89 2.30 -10.50
CA ILE A 9 -39.72 3.14 -10.75
C ILE A 9 -39.05 3.55 -9.43
N ALA A 10 -39.82 3.92 -8.41
CA ALA A 10 -39.28 4.27 -7.09
C ALA A 10 -38.57 3.08 -6.40
N LEU A 11 -39.09 1.87 -6.56
CA LEU A 11 -38.47 0.65 -6.02
C LEU A 11 -37.14 0.31 -6.70
N ILE A 12 -37.03 0.56 -8.02
CA ILE A 12 -35.79 0.34 -8.77
C ILE A 12 -34.71 1.33 -8.35
N VAL A 13 -35.06 2.62 -8.15
CA VAL A 13 -34.10 3.66 -7.73
C VAL A 13 -33.56 3.39 -6.32
N ALA A 14 -34.38 2.88 -5.40
CA ALA A 14 -33.96 2.51 -4.05
C ALA A 14 -33.01 1.29 -3.99
N SER A 15 -32.94 0.50 -5.07
CA SER A 15 -32.07 -0.69 -5.15
C SER A 15 -30.67 -0.41 -5.72
N LEU A 16 -30.37 0.83 -6.12
CA LEU A 16 -29.07 1.23 -6.68
C LEU A 16 -28.06 1.70 -5.62
N GLU A 17 -28.39 1.69 -4.34
CA GLU A 17 -27.47 2.02 -3.25
C GLU A 17 -26.65 0.81 -2.81
N ALA A 18 -26.06 0.08 -3.75
CA ALA A 18 -24.91 -0.77 -3.47
C ALA A 18 -23.66 0.10 -3.61
N ALA A 19 -23.45 1.02 -2.65
CA ALA A 19 -22.15 1.65 -2.50
C ALA A 19 -21.16 0.51 -2.19
N ALA A 20 -20.25 0.24 -3.12
CA ALA A 20 -19.15 -0.66 -2.87
C ALA A 20 -18.33 -0.06 -1.70
N GLU A 21 -18.52 -0.58 -0.49
CA GLU A 21 -17.67 -0.19 0.62
C GLU A 21 -16.22 -0.56 0.26
N PRO A 22 -15.27 0.37 0.38
CA PRO A 22 -13.88 0.05 0.13
C PRO A 22 -13.47 -1.07 1.07
N LYS A 23 -13.06 -2.20 0.51
CA LYS A 23 -12.54 -3.33 1.28
C LYS A 23 -11.40 -2.83 2.15
N ALA A 24 -11.57 -2.92 3.47
CA ALA A 24 -10.48 -2.68 4.40
C ALA A 24 -9.35 -3.69 4.11
N LEU A 25 -8.12 -3.19 4.04
CA LEU A 25 -6.93 -4.02 3.90
C LEU A 25 -6.72 -4.81 5.19
N SER A 26 -6.35 -6.08 5.06
CA SER A 26 -5.81 -6.86 6.17
C SER A 26 -4.44 -6.34 6.58
N ASP A 27 -4.04 -6.59 7.82
CA ASP A 27 -2.72 -6.18 8.31
C ASP A 27 -1.57 -6.73 7.44
N ALA A 28 -1.71 -7.95 6.91
CA ALA A 28 -0.74 -8.55 6.01
C ALA A 28 -0.66 -7.79 4.67
N GLU A 29 -1.79 -7.35 4.10
CA GLU A 29 -1.81 -6.51 2.90
C GLU A 29 -1.16 -5.15 3.17
N ILE A 30 -1.43 -4.55 4.34
CA ILE A 30 -0.81 -3.27 4.75
C ILE A 30 0.71 -3.41 4.86
N VAL A 31 1.20 -4.42 5.58
CA VAL A 31 2.64 -4.68 5.74
C VAL A 31 3.32 -4.92 4.40
N GLY A 32 2.70 -5.71 3.52
CA GLY A 32 3.23 -5.97 2.18
C GLY A 32 3.36 -4.69 1.34
N ILE A 33 2.35 -3.81 1.37
CA ILE A 33 2.38 -2.52 0.67
C ILE A 33 3.49 -1.63 1.26
N VAL A 34 3.59 -1.53 2.58
CA VAL A 34 4.60 -0.69 3.25
C VAL A 34 6.02 -1.15 2.92
N LEU A 35 6.29 -2.47 2.94
CA LEU A 35 7.59 -3.02 2.55
C LEU A 35 7.93 -2.69 1.08
N ALA A 36 6.95 -2.83 0.18
CA ALA A 36 7.16 -2.54 -1.24
C ALA A 36 7.43 -1.05 -1.51
N VAL A 37 6.69 -0.15 -0.87
CA VAL A 37 6.89 1.30 -0.99
C VAL A 37 8.24 1.71 -0.41
N ASN A 38 8.60 1.20 0.76
CA ASN A 38 9.88 1.48 1.40
C ASN A 38 11.07 1.06 0.52
N GLN A 39 10.97 -0.11 -0.13
CA GLN A 39 12.01 -0.56 -1.07
C GLN A 39 12.09 0.34 -2.32
N ALA A 40 10.96 0.84 -2.81
CA ALA A 40 10.95 1.79 -3.92
C ALA A 40 11.64 3.12 -3.53
N GLU A 41 11.45 3.60 -2.31
CA GLU A 41 12.11 4.80 -1.78
C GLU A 41 13.62 4.61 -1.59
N ILE A 42 14.06 3.45 -1.10
CA ILE A 42 15.49 3.07 -1.06
C ILE A 42 16.10 3.15 -2.45
N ASN A 43 15.44 2.55 -3.45
CA ASN A 43 15.93 2.57 -4.83
C ASN A 43 15.99 4.01 -5.40
N GLY A 44 14.98 4.84 -5.07
CA GLY A 44 14.97 6.26 -5.41
C GLY A 44 16.12 7.04 -4.77
N GLY A 45 16.44 6.75 -3.50
CA GLY A 45 17.57 7.35 -2.78
C GLY A 45 18.92 7.00 -3.42
N ILE A 46 19.11 5.73 -3.77
CA ILE A 46 20.30 5.24 -4.48
C ILE A 46 20.44 5.92 -5.85
N LEU A 47 19.32 6.06 -6.59
CA LEU A 47 19.33 6.74 -7.88
C LEU A 47 19.69 8.23 -7.72
N ALA A 48 19.10 8.91 -6.73
CA ALA A 48 19.41 10.31 -6.44
C ALA A 48 20.89 10.52 -6.07
N GLN A 49 21.47 9.60 -5.29
CA GLN A 49 22.88 9.64 -4.91
C GLN A 49 23.83 9.41 -6.10
N SER A 50 23.50 8.45 -6.97
CA SER A 50 24.36 8.03 -8.09
C SER A 50 24.24 8.93 -9.32
N ALA A 51 23.04 9.42 -9.65
CA ALA A 51 22.78 10.11 -10.92
C ALA A 51 22.76 11.64 -10.82
N SER A 52 22.52 12.22 -9.64
CA SER A 52 22.43 13.67 -9.51
C SER A 52 23.79 14.37 -9.67
N SER A 53 23.79 15.57 -10.25
CA SER A 53 24.93 16.49 -10.23
C SER A 53 24.89 17.49 -9.07
N ASN A 54 23.76 17.61 -8.37
CA ASN A 54 23.58 18.52 -7.24
C ASN A 54 24.01 17.83 -5.92
N PRO A 55 24.99 18.39 -5.16
CA PRO A 55 25.48 17.79 -3.94
C PRO A 55 24.41 17.63 -2.84
N GLU A 56 23.45 18.55 -2.75
CA GLU A 56 22.36 18.47 -1.78
C GLU A 56 21.40 17.33 -2.09
N VAL A 57 21.14 17.08 -3.37
CA VAL A 57 20.31 15.94 -3.80
C VAL A 57 21.01 14.62 -3.52
N LYS A 58 22.35 14.55 -3.66
CA LYS A 58 23.10 13.36 -3.26
C LYS A 58 23.05 13.11 -1.77
N ALA A 59 23.24 14.16 -0.97
CA ALA A 59 23.16 14.07 0.49
C ALA A 59 21.75 13.67 0.95
N PHE A 60 20.71 14.19 0.29
CA PHE A 60 19.34 13.76 0.52
C PHE A 60 19.12 12.29 0.17
N GLY A 61 19.57 11.83 -1.01
CA GLY A 61 19.44 10.43 -1.42
C GLY A 61 20.14 9.45 -0.47
N HIS A 62 21.29 9.85 0.08
CA HIS A 62 22.00 9.09 1.12
C HIS A 62 21.16 8.95 2.40
N ARG A 63 20.65 10.07 2.97
CA ARG A 63 19.82 10.03 4.17
C ARG A 63 18.53 9.24 3.96
N LEU A 64 17.86 9.45 2.81
CA LEU A 64 16.65 8.70 2.44
C LEU A 64 16.92 7.19 2.48
N THR A 65 18.04 6.76 1.89
CA THR A 65 18.43 5.35 1.85
C THR A 65 18.69 4.79 3.26
N GLU A 66 19.40 5.52 4.13
CA GLU A 66 19.69 5.08 5.49
C GLU A 66 18.41 4.96 6.33
N GLU A 67 17.59 6.02 6.36
CA GLU A 67 16.36 6.07 7.16
C GLU A 67 15.34 4.98 6.75
N HIS A 68 15.23 4.68 5.44
CA HIS A 68 14.33 3.62 4.95
C HIS A 68 14.91 2.21 5.14
N ASN A 69 16.24 2.05 5.15
CA ASN A 69 16.85 0.78 5.57
C ASN A 69 16.57 0.48 7.04
N ASP A 70 16.68 1.48 7.92
CA ASP A 70 16.34 1.33 9.34
C ASP A 70 14.84 0.99 9.52
N SER A 71 13.98 1.60 8.70
CA SER A 71 12.54 1.30 8.69
C SER A 71 12.22 -0.13 8.21
N THR A 72 13.03 -0.69 7.30
CA THR A 72 12.87 -2.09 6.82
C THR A 72 12.90 -3.10 7.97
N SER A 73 13.80 -2.91 8.95
CA SER A 73 13.87 -3.81 10.11
C SER A 73 12.56 -3.80 10.91
N GLN A 74 12.00 -2.61 11.14
CA GLN A 74 10.77 -2.43 11.90
C GLN A 74 9.57 -3.07 11.18
N PHE A 75 9.48 -2.91 9.86
CA PHE A 75 8.42 -3.53 9.06
C PHE A 75 8.55 -5.05 8.99
N ASN A 76 9.76 -5.58 8.93
CA ASN A 76 10.00 -7.03 8.99
C ASN A 76 9.60 -7.62 10.34
N ASP A 77 9.84 -6.90 11.44
CA ASP A 77 9.39 -7.34 12.76
C ASP A 77 7.87 -7.26 12.89
N TRP A 78 7.24 -6.24 12.29
CA TRP A 78 5.78 -6.21 12.18
C TRP A 78 5.23 -7.40 11.38
N ALA A 79 5.85 -7.73 10.23
CA ALA A 79 5.48 -8.87 9.41
C ALA A 79 5.53 -10.20 10.20
N LYS A 80 6.59 -10.42 10.98
CA LYS A 80 6.76 -11.64 11.79
C LYS A 80 5.74 -11.74 12.93
N ASN A 81 5.39 -10.62 13.56
CA ASN A 81 4.57 -10.60 14.78
C ASN A 81 3.07 -10.52 14.49
N THR A 82 2.67 -9.91 13.37
CA THR A 82 1.26 -9.79 12.98
C THR A 82 0.80 -10.95 12.11
N ILE A 83 1.74 -11.66 11.46
CA ILE A 83 1.45 -12.88 10.71
C ILE A 83 1.92 -14.07 11.56
N SER A 84 1.03 -14.64 12.38
CA SER A 84 1.23 -16.02 12.84
C SER A 84 1.28 -16.90 11.58
N PHE A 85 2.48 -17.29 11.16
CA PHE A 85 2.74 -17.93 9.86
C PHE A 85 1.89 -19.20 9.64
N PRO A 86 1.22 -19.27 8.49
CA PRO A 86 1.38 -20.42 7.62
C PRO A 86 2.08 -19.99 6.32
N GLY A 87 3.41 -20.07 6.34
CA GLY A 87 4.27 -20.51 5.22
C GLY A 87 4.21 -19.89 3.81
N ALA A 88 3.60 -18.74 3.53
CA ALA A 88 3.29 -18.38 2.13
C ALA A 88 3.87 -17.08 1.55
N ILE A 89 4.84 -16.40 2.20
CA ILE A 89 5.34 -15.10 1.67
C ILE A 89 6.85 -15.09 1.35
N GLN A 90 7.56 -16.17 1.61
CA GLN A 90 8.99 -16.29 1.26
C GLN A 90 9.24 -16.32 -0.26
N SER A 91 8.20 -16.50 -1.08
CA SER A 91 8.30 -16.64 -2.54
C SER A 91 7.86 -15.42 -3.34
N ALA A 92 7.45 -14.32 -2.70
CA ALA A 92 6.92 -13.13 -3.38
C ALA A 92 7.88 -11.93 -3.40
N ILE A 93 9.08 -12.08 -2.84
CA ILE A 93 10.15 -11.08 -2.93
C ILE A 93 11.19 -11.65 -3.90
N PRO A 94 11.30 -11.14 -5.15
CA PRO A 94 12.46 -11.44 -6.00
C PRO A 94 13.75 -10.88 -5.41
#